data_AF-A0A9X1DC82-F1
#
_entry.id   AF-A0A9X1DC82-F1
#
_cell.length_a   1.000
_cell.length_b   1.000
_cell.length_c   1.000
_cell.angle_alpha   90.00
_cell.angle_beta   90.00
_cell.angle_gamma   90.00
#
_symmetry.space_group_name_H-M   'P 1'
#
loop_
_entity.id
_entity.type
_entity.pdbx_description
1 polymer ?
#
loop_
_entity_poly.entity_id
_entity_poly.type
_entity_poly.pdbx_seq_one_letter_code
_entity_poly.pdbx_strand_id
1 'polypeptide(L)'
;MVEMAAFRNGSFARVMRLRSLRAIVAVERHVGLIAAAWALVLGVVVIRRLEVLAVAPSWSSLAAHLALIVSPALGLVLAARFFPRHALVALPEIVLARIGRWRRVDPLTAQSHPSFGASGLMAGLAIGLLINVAMRTGEFMIGVPAIASVGPGWARMLFFSLAADCVLFNLLYAAAFVLAVRHVPWFPRVLLLIWTMDVASQLVIAQLLGDQALPAPVARGLVLVLTGNIQKTMLSMALWLPYLLLSERVNVTYRRRVRR
;
A
#
# COMPACT_ATOMS: atom_id res chain seq x y z
N MET A 1 33.15 -7.94 -29.74
CA MET A 1 31.73 -7.50 -29.71
C MET A 1 31.00 -7.75 -28.39
N VAL A 2 31.43 -8.69 -27.53
CA VAL A 2 30.77 -8.97 -26.22
C VAL A 2 31.07 -7.90 -25.15
N GLU A 3 32.23 -7.24 -25.18
CA GLU A 3 32.59 -6.21 -24.19
C GLU A 3 31.84 -4.87 -24.34
N MET A 4 31.47 -4.47 -25.57
CA MET A 4 30.67 -3.24 -25.77
C MET A 4 29.23 -3.36 -25.26
N ALA A 5 28.65 -4.57 -25.25
CA ALA A 5 27.33 -4.81 -24.67
C ALA A 5 27.35 -4.76 -23.13
N ALA A 6 28.42 -5.24 -22.51
CA ALA A 6 28.61 -5.20 -21.05
C ALA A 6 28.78 -3.75 -20.52
N PHE A 7 29.52 -2.91 -21.24
CA PHE A 7 29.70 -1.49 -20.86
C PHE A 7 28.40 -0.68 -21.00
N ARG A 8 27.60 -0.95 -22.03
CA ARG A 8 26.29 -0.32 -22.28
C ARG A 8 25.24 -0.78 -21.27
N ASN A 9 25.30 -2.03 -20.82
CA ASN A 9 24.47 -2.56 -19.74
C ASN A 9 24.85 -1.97 -18.36
N GLY A 10 26.15 -1.78 -18.10
CA GLY A 10 26.63 -1.17 -16.86
C GLY A 10 26.22 0.30 -16.70
N SER A 11 26.30 1.09 -17.78
CA SER A 11 25.87 2.49 -17.78
C SER A 11 24.34 2.61 -17.69
N PHE A 12 23.58 1.80 -18.43
CA PHE A 12 22.12 1.78 -18.36
C PHE A 12 21.61 1.35 -16.97
N ALA A 13 22.14 0.27 -16.41
CA ALA A 13 21.78 -0.19 -15.06
C ALA A 13 22.11 0.87 -13.99
N ARG A 14 23.24 1.57 -14.13
CA ARG A 14 23.63 2.68 -13.23
C ARG A 14 22.68 3.87 -13.36
N VAL A 15 22.31 4.27 -14.58
CA VAL A 15 21.33 5.34 -14.84
C VAL A 15 19.96 4.99 -14.27
N MET A 16 19.48 3.76 -14.49
CA MET A 16 18.20 3.30 -13.95
C MET A 16 18.20 3.23 -12.41
N ARG A 17 19.31 2.77 -11.81
CA ARG A 17 19.49 2.80 -10.36
C ARG A 17 19.41 4.23 -9.82
N LEU A 18 20.14 5.17 -10.42
CA LEU A 18 20.13 6.58 -10.02
C LEU A 18 18.74 7.20 -10.19
N ARG A 19 18.03 6.91 -11.28
CA ARG A 19 16.65 7.36 -11.49
C ARG A 19 15.70 6.81 -10.43
N SER A 20 15.79 5.51 -10.11
CA SER A 20 14.93 4.89 -9.08
C SER A 20 15.20 5.45 -7.68
N LEU A 21 16.46 5.72 -7.34
CA LEU A 21 16.85 6.37 -6.09
C LEU A 21 16.29 7.80 -6.04
N ARG A 22 16.47 8.57 -7.11
CA ARG A 22 15.90 9.93 -7.20
C ARG A 22 14.39 9.91 -7.07
N ALA A 23 13.69 8.95 -7.66
CA ALA A 23 12.25 8.81 -7.53
C ALA A 23 11.83 8.56 -6.08
N ILE A 24 12.45 7.61 -5.38
CA ILE A 24 12.12 7.35 -3.96
C ILE A 24 12.46 8.56 -3.08
N VAL A 25 13.65 9.14 -3.25
CA VAL A 25 14.05 10.31 -2.46
C VAL A 25 13.12 11.48 -2.73
N ALA A 26 12.69 11.68 -3.98
CA ALA A 26 11.70 12.69 -4.32
C ALA A 26 10.37 12.41 -3.64
N VAL A 27 9.83 11.19 -3.75
CA VAL A 27 8.55 10.81 -3.11
C VAL A 27 8.64 10.95 -1.59
N GLU A 28 9.74 10.50 -0.97
CA GLU A 28 9.95 10.62 0.47
C GLU A 28 10.08 12.08 0.92
N ARG A 29 10.81 12.91 0.16
CA ARG A 29 10.98 14.34 0.47
C ARG A 29 9.67 15.10 0.33
N HIS A 30 8.86 14.76 -0.67
CA HIS A 30 7.59 15.43 -0.96
C HIS A 30 6.40 14.70 -0.34
N VAL A 31 6.61 13.75 0.58
CA VAL A 31 5.53 12.93 1.15
C VAL A 31 4.44 13.77 1.81
N GLY A 32 4.81 14.89 2.45
CA GLY A 32 3.86 15.84 3.02
C GLY A 32 3.04 16.57 1.95
N LEU A 33 3.66 16.94 0.83
CA LEU A 33 2.97 17.56 -0.31
C LEU A 33 2.07 16.56 -1.02
N ILE A 34 2.49 15.30 -1.15
CA ILE A 34 1.66 14.22 -1.71
C ILE A 34 0.43 14.02 -0.82
N ALA A 35 0.60 13.98 0.50
CA ALA A 35 -0.52 13.86 1.44
C ALA A 35 -1.45 15.09 1.40
N ALA A 36 -0.91 16.31 1.27
CA ALA A 36 -1.70 17.53 1.15
C ALA A 36 -2.46 17.60 -0.18
N ALA A 37 -1.81 17.28 -1.29
CA ALA A 37 -2.43 17.20 -2.62
C ALA A 37 -3.52 16.13 -2.64
N TRP A 38 -3.27 14.98 -2.01
CA TRP A 38 -4.27 13.93 -1.83
C TRP A 38 -5.51 14.45 -1.07
N ALA A 39 -5.30 15.07 0.09
CA ALA A 39 -6.39 15.57 0.91
C ALA A 39 -7.20 16.65 0.17
N LEU A 40 -6.52 17.53 -0.57
CA LEU A 40 -7.15 18.57 -1.39
C LEU A 40 -8.01 17.95 -2.50
N VAL A 41 -7.42 17.07 -3.33
CA VAL A 41 -8.13 16.44 -4.45
C VAL A 41 -9.33 15.64 -3.95
N LEU A 42 -9.13 14.80 -2.94
CA LEU A 42 -10.22 13.97 -2.42
C LEU A 42 -11.28 14.83 -1.73
N GLY A 43 -10.89 15.90 -1.02
CA GLY A 43 -11.82 16.88 -0.46
C GLY A 43 -12.71 17.51 -1.52
N VAL A 44 -12.13 17.96 -2.65
CA VAL A 44 -12.90 18.52 -3.77
C VAL A 44 -13.85 17.47 -4.35
N VAL A 45 -13.40 16.23 -4.56
CA VAL A 45 -14.25 15.16 -5.09
C VAL A 45 -15.41 14.84 -4.15
N VAL A 46 -15.17 14.79 -2.83
CA VAL A 46 -16.21 14.57 -1.82
C VAL A 46 -17.22 15.70 -1.83
N ILE A 47 -16.78 16.97 -1.82
CA ILE A 47 -17.70 18.13 -1.87
C ILE A 47 -18.58 18.05 -3.12
N ARG A 48 -17.97 17.87 -4.29
CA ARG A 48 -18.71 17.75 -5.56
C ARG A 48 -19.71 16.60 -5.53
N ARG A 49 -19.33 15.46 -4.96
CA ARG A 49 -20.19 14.29 -4.85
C ARG A 49 -21.39 14.55 -3.94
N LEU A 50 -21.21 15.26 -2.83
CA LEU A 50 -22.30 15.64 -1.93
C LEU A 50 -23.24 16.68 -2.56
N GLU A 51 -22.70 17.64 -3.32
CA GLU A 51 -23.49 18.63 -4.08
C GLU A 51 -24.39 17.96 -5.12
N VAL A 52 -23.82 17.07 -5.96
CA VAL A 52 -24.56 16.39 -7.04
C VAL A 52 -25.70 15.55 -6.51
N LEU A 53 -25.52 14.93 -5.34
CA LEU A 53 -26.54 14.09 -4.73
C LEU A 53 -27.62 14.91 -4.00
N ALA A 54 -27.44 16.23 -3.82
CA ALA A 54 -28.38 17.12 -3.14
C ALA A 54 -28.86 16.58 -1.77
N VAL A 55 -27.98 15.87 -1.08
CA VAL A 55 -28.31 15.09 0.11
C VAL A 55 -27.66 15.73 1.33
N ALA A 56 -28.45 15.99 2.37
CA ALA A 56 -27.91 16.35 3.68
C ALA A 56 -27.18 15.12 4.27
N PRO A 57 -25.84 15.16 4.41
CA PRO A 57 -25.10 14.00 4.88
C PRO A 57 -25.35 13.79 6.38
N SER A 58 -25.50 12.53 6.79
CA SER A 58 -25.50 12.19 8.21
C SER A 58 -24.10 12.44 8.82
N TRP A 59 -24.04 12.71 10.13
CA TRP A 59 -22.75 12.87 10.84
C TRP A 59 -21.82 11.67 10.64
N SER A 60 -22.37 10.46 10.65
CA SER A 60 -21.62 9.22 10.38
C SER A 60 -21.05 9.18 8.96
N SER A 61 -21.79 9.68 7.96
CA SER A 61 -21.29 9.74 6.58
C SER A 61 -20.17 10.77 6.45
N LEU A 62 -20.32 11.95 7.07
CA LEU A 62 -19.26 12.96 7.12
C LEU A 62 -17.99 12.41 7.77
N ALA A 63 -18.13 11.73 8.91
CA ALA A 63 -17.01 11.11 9.61
C ALA A 63 -16.28 10.07 8.74
N ALA A 64 -17.01 9.24 7.99
CA ALA A 64 -16.42 8.27 7.07
C ALA A 64 -15.65 8.95 5.91
N HIS A 65 -16.20 10.02 5.33
CA HIS A 65 -15.51 10.78 4.28
C HIS A 65 -14.26 11.49 4.81
N LEU A 66 -14.33 12.10 6.01
CA LEU A 66 -13.15 12.69 6.66
C LEU A 66 -12.10 11.63 6.97
N ALA A 67 -12.51 10.45 7.44
CA ALA A 67 -11.59 9.34 7.67
C ALA A 67 -10.90 8.90 6.37
N LEU A 68 -11.62 8.83 5.24
CA LEU A 68 -11.03 8.52 3.92
C LEU A 68 -9.96 9.55 3.52
N ILE A 69 -10.26 10.84 3.70
CA ILE A 69 -9.34 11.95 3.39
C ILE A 69 -8.07 11.88 4.23
N VAL A 70 -8.21 11.65 5.53
CA VAL A 70 -7.08 11.69 6.47
C VAL A 70 -6.31 10.37 6.53
N SER A 71 -6.93 9.24 6.17
CA SER A 71 -6.36 7.90 6.36
C SER A 71 -4.93 7.69 5.82
N PRO A 72 -4.56 8.13 4.60
CA PRO A 72 -3.20 7.92 4.11
C PRO A 72 -2.20 8.80 4.86
N ALA A 73 -2.56 10.07 5.12
CA ALA A 73 -1.72 10.99 5.88
C ALA A 73 -1.46 10.47 7.29
N LEU A 74 -2.49 9.92 7.94
CA LEU A 74 -2.36 9.28 9.24
C LEU A 74 -1.43 8.07 9.19
N GLY A 75 -1.57 7.18 8.20
CA GLY A 75 -0.67 6.04 8.00
C GLY A 75 0.80 6.46 7.80
N LEU A 76 1.03 7.50 6.99
CA LEU A 76 2.35 8.09 6.76
C LEU A 76 2.94 8.65 8.06
N VAL A 77 2.19 9.48 8.79
CA VAL A 77 2.66 10.15 10.01
C VAL A 77 2.89 9.16 11.14
N LEU A 78 1.97 8.23 11.38
CA LEU A 78 2.10 7.23 12.44
C LEU A 78 3.34 6.36 12.19
N ALA A 79 3.48 5.78 10.99
CA ALA A 79 4.65 4.98 10.67
C ALA A 79 5.95 5.80 10.74
N ALA A 80 5.90 7.07 10.32
CA ALA A 80 7.05 7.96 10.42
C ALA A 80 7.44 8.31 11.86
N ARG A 81 6.49 8.35 12.79
CA ARG A 81 6.76 8.59 14.22
C ARG A 81 7.29 7.35 14.91
N PHE A 82 6.72 6.18 14.64
CA PHE A 82 7.16 4.92 15.25
C PHE A 82 8.51 4.43 14.74
N PHE A 83 8.88 4.77 13.49
CA PHE A 83 10.12 4.32 12.88
C PHE A 83 10.96 5.50 12.38
N PRO A 84 11.61 6.27 13.26
CA PRO A 84 12.39 7.44 12.88
C PRO A 84 13.52 7.09 11.89
N ARG A 85 13.96 8.08 11.10
CA ARG A 85 15.06 7.89 10.15
C ARG A 85 16.33 7.46 10.89
N HIS A 86 17.07 6.53 10.30
CA HIS A 86 18.33 5.99 10.84
C HIS A 86 18.19 5.21 12.15
N ALA A 87 16.97 4.90 12.60
CA ALA A 87 16.77 4.06 13.77
C ALA A 87 17.27 2.63 13.52
N LEU A 88 18.12 2.13 14.42
CA LEU A 88 18.56 0.74 14.40
C LEU A 88 17.48 -0.15 15.01
N VAL A 89 16.53 -0.56 14.17
CA VAL A 89 15.44 -1.46 14.60
C VAL A 89 15.98 -2.87 14.78
N ALA A 90 15.54 -3.57 15.83
CA ALA A 90 15.87 -4.96 16.07
C ALA A 90 15.38 -5.88 14.93
N LEU A 91 16.14 -6.95 14.68
CA LEU A 91 15.70 -7.96 13.73
C LEU A 91 14.61 -8.83 14.38
N PRO A 92 13.52 -9.14 13.67
CA PRO A 92 12.54 -10.12 14.10
C PRO A 92 13.15 -11.52 14.30
N GLU A 93 12.78 -12.17 15.40
CA GLU A 93 13.29 -13.48 15.82
C GLU A 93 12.87 -14.61 14.88
N ILE A 94 11.61 -14.58 14.43
CA ILE A 94 11.04 -15.61 13.55
C ILE A 94 11.51 -15.40 12.11
N VAL A 95 12.21 -16.39 11.56
CA VAL A 95 12.73 -16.37 10.18
C VAL A 95 11.75 -17.02 9.21
N LEU A 96 11.01 -16.22 8.43
CA LEU A 96 10.07 -16.72 7.42
C LEU A 96 10.73 -17.21 6.12
N ALA A 97 11.92 -16.70 5.77
CA ALA A 97 12.62 -17.09 4.55
C ALA A 97 14.00 -17.66 4.89
N ARG A 98 14.20 -18.94 4.59
CA ARG A 98 15.46 -19.68 4.78
C ARG A 98 16.10 -20.16 3.48
N ILE A 99 15.48 -19.90 2.34
CA ILE A 99 15.94 -20.38 1.03
C ILE A 99 17.26 -19.67 0.67
N GLY A 100 18.33 -20.44 0.44
CA GLY A 100 19.64 -19.96 -0.01
C GLY A 100 20.74 -19.98 1.05
N ARG A 101 22.00 -19.81 0.62
CA ARG A 101 23.19 -19.78 1.50
C ARG A 101 23.46 -18.36 1.98
N TRP A 102 22.85 -17.98 3.10
CA TRP A 102 22.93 -16.63 3.66
C TRP A 102 23.74 -16.58 4.96
N ARG A 103 24.58 -15.57 5.12
CA ARG A 103 25.25 -15.22 6.38
C ARG A 103 24.60 -13.98 6.98
N ARG A 104 24.25 -14.02 8.26
CA ARG A 104 23.81 -12.82 9.00
C ARG A 104 24.98 -11.86 9.16
N VAL A 105 24.71 -10.57 9.04
CA VAL A 105 25.70 -9.50 9.21
C VAL A 105 25.15 -8.43 10.14
N ASP A 106 26.06 -7.65 10.72
CA ASP A 106 25.72 -6.48 11.53
C ASP A 106 25.09 -5.37 10.65
N PRO A 107 24.40 -4.39 11.27
CA PRO A 107 23.72 -3.32 10.54
C PRO A 107 24.65 -2.44 9.69
N LEU A 108 25.91 -2.26 10.08
CA LEU A 108 26.85 -1.39 9.36
C LEU A 108 27.37 -2.08 8.11
N THR A 109 27.75 -3.36 8.22
CA THR A 109 28.11 -4.21 7.08
C THR A 109 26.95 -4.38 6.10
N ALA A 110 25.71 -4.45 6.59
CA ALA A 110 24.54 -4.47 5.71
C ALA A 110 24.39 -3.14 4.94
N GLN A 111 24.60 -2.00 5.59
CA GLN A 111 24.47 -0.67 4.99
C GLN A 111 25.57 -0.35 3.97
N SER A 112 26.79 -0.86 4.18
CA SER A 112 27.90 -0.69 3.23
C SER A 112 27.74 -1.54 1.96
N HIS A 113 26.83 -2.53 1.98
CA HIS A 113 26.67 -3.45 0.87
C HIS A 113 26.06 -2.76 -0.36
N PRO A 114 26.57 -2.99 -1.59
CA PRO A 114 26.09 -2.31 -2.81
C PRO A 114 24.59 -2.49 -3.08
N SER A 115 24.02 -3.62 -2.67
CA SER A 115 22.61 -3.98 -2.80
C SER A 115 21.71 -3.41 -1.71
N PHE A 116 22.22 -2.65 -0.73
CA PHE A 116 21.40 -2.03 0.32
C PHE A 116 20.48 -0.94 -0.24
N GLY A 117 19.31 -0.78 0.39
CA GLY A 117 18.35 0.29 0.15
C GLY A 117 17.24 -0.04 -0.85
N ALA A 118 16.25 0.85 -0.90
CA ALA A 118 14.99 0.63 -1.62
C ALA A 118 15.05 0.84 -3.15
N SER A 119 16.22 0.86 -3.80
CA SER A 119 16.31 1.11 -5.25
C SER A 119 15.83 -0.04 -6.17
N GLY A 120 15.65 0.26 -7.46
CA GLY A 120 15.27 -0.72 -8.48
C GLY A 120 13.83 -1.22 -8.32
N LEU A 121 13.64 -2.54 -8.36
CA LEU A 121 12.31 -3.16 -8.18
C LEU A 121 11.66 -2.82 -6.83
N MET A 122 12.46 -2.61 -5.77
CA MET A 122 11.92 -2.14 -4.48
C MET A 122 11.29 -0.74 -4.57
N ALA A 123 11.80 0.11 -5.47
CA ALA A 123 11.24 1.44 -5.71
C ALA A 123 9.86 1.32 -6.36
N GLY A 124 9.75 0.43 -7.35
CA GLY A 124 8.49 0.11 -8.00
C GLY A 124 7.46 -0.43 -7.02
N LEU A 125 7.87 -1.34 -6.12
CA LEU A 125 6.99 -1.83 -5.05
C LEU A 125 6.53 -0.70 -4.14
N ALA A 126 7.45 0.12 -3.61
CA ALA A 126 7.12 1.21 -2.69
C ALA A 126 6.16 2.23 -3.32
N ILE A 127 6.44 2.65 -4.56
CA ILE A 127 5.54 3.53 -5.32
C ILE A 127 4.20 2.84 -5.58
N GLY A 128 4.22 1.55 -5.91
CA GLY A 128 3.02 0.73 -6.09
C GLY A 128 2.12 0.70 -4.85
N LEU A 129 2.67 0.73 -3.64
CA LEU A 129 1.88 0.82 -2.40
C LEU A 129 1.09 2.13 -2.34
N LEU A 130 1.68 3.27 -2.73
CA LEU A 130 0.98 4.56 -2.77
C LEU A 130 -0.05 4.62 -3.91
N ILE A 131 0.27 4.03 -5.07
CA ILE A 131 -0.68 3.92 -6.18
C ILE A 131 -1.88 3.07 -5.75
N ASN A 132 -1.68 2.02 -4.95
CA ASN A 132 -2.78 1.19 -4.44
C ASN A 132 -3.78 2.02 -3.62
N VAL A 133 -3.30 2.89 -2.73
CA VAL A 133 -4.13 3.85 -1.97
C VAL A 133 -5.00 4.71 -2.92
N ALA A 134 -4.38 5.23 -3.98
CA ALA A 134 -5.07 6.04 -4.98
C ALA A 134 -6.16 5.27 -5.72
N MET A 135 -5.81 4.08 -6.22
CA MET A 135 -6.73 3.23 -6.97
C MET A 135 -7.90 2.75 -6.11
N ARG A 136 -7.63 2.29 -4.88
CA ARG A 136 -8.67 1.78 -3.97
C ARG A 136 -9.69 2.87 -3.62
N THR A 137 -9.19 4.07 -3.34
CA THR A 137 -10.08 5.20 -3.04
C THR A 137 -10.87 5.62 -4.28
N GLY A 138 -10.24 5.65 -5.46
CA GLY A 138 -10.93 5.93 -6.73
C GLY A 138 -12.08 4.95 -6.97
N GLU A 139 -11.85 3.65 -6.74
CA GLU A 139 -12.88 2.62 -6.86
C GLU A 139 -14.01 2.77 -5.86
N PHE A 140 -13.71 3.12 -4.61
CA PHE A 140 -14.73 3.46 -3.63
C PHE A 140 -15.56 4.67 -4.09
N MET A 141 -14.89 5.72 -4.60
CA MET A 141 -15.57 6.96 -5.00
C MET A 141 -16.47 6.77 -6.23
N ILE A 142 -16.07 5.89 -7.16
CA ILE A 142 -16.82 5.60 -8.38
C ILE A 142 -17.90 4.53 -8.14
N GLY A 143 -17.56 3.46 -7.41
CA GLY A 143 -18.38 2.26 -7.30
C GLY A 143 -19.41 2.28 -6.19
N VAL A 144 -19.21 3.09 -5.15
CA VAL A 144 -20.15 3.18 -4.02
C VAL A 144 -20.98 4.45 -4.19
N PRO A 145 -22.29 4.47 -3.92
CA PRO A 145 -23.08 5.72 -3.86
C PRO A 145 -22.90 6.41 -2.50
N ALA A 146 -22.96 7.75 -2.46
CA ALA A 146 -22.95 8.45 -1.16
C ALA A 146 -24.32 8.33 -0.50
N ILE A 147 -24.35 8.26 0.83
CA ILE A 147 -25.56 7.94 1.57
C ILE A 147 -26.14 9.14 2.30
N ALA A 148 -27.44 9.33 2.10
CA ALA A 148 -28.27 10.28 2.81
C ALA A 148 -28.62 9.85 4.23
N SER A 149 -29.08 10.80 5.03
CA SER A 149 -29.67 10.52 6.35
C SER A 149 -30.81 9.50 6.33
N VAL A 150 -31.50 9.36 5.18
CA VAL A 150 -32.60 8.40 4.98
C VAL A 150 -32.25 7.49 3.79
N GLY A 151 -32.05 6.20 4.06
CA GLY A 151 -31.74 5.21 3.03
C GLY A 151 -31.90 3.79 3.55
N PRO A 152 -32.04 2.80 2.64
CA PRO A 152 -32.25 1.42 3.03
C PRO A 152 -31.06 0.88 3.85
N GLY A 153 -31.32 -0.02 4.79
CA GLY A 153 -30.31 -0.56 5.71
C GLY A 153 -29.12 -1.18 4.98
N TRP A 154 -29.38 -1.93 3.90
CA TRP A 154 -28.34 -2.56 3.08
C TRP A 154 -27.38 -1.54 2.45
N ALA A 155 -27.88 -0.35 2.06
CA ALA A 155 -27.02 0.68 1.45
C ALA A 155 -26.06 1.21 2.50
N ARG A 156 -26.57 1.55 3.70
CA ARG A 156 -25.75 1.99 4.84
C ARG A 156 -24.67 0.98 5.16
N MET A 157 -25.04 -0.30 5.27
CA MET A 157 -24.10 -1.37 5.55
C MET A 157 -23.03 -1.50 4.47
N LEU A 158 -23.41 -1.41 3.18
CA LEU A 158 -22.47 -1.46 2.06
C LEU A 158 -21.48 -0.29 2.09
N PHE A 159 -21.97 0.94 2.26
CA PHE A 159 -21.11 2.12 2.32
C PHE A 159 -20.14 2.06 3.48
N PHE A 160 -20.61 1.78 4.70
CA PHE A 160 -19.73 1.76 5.87
C PHE A 160 -18.73 0.61 5.83
N SER A 161 -19.13 -0.57 5.33
CA SER A 161 -18.21 -1.71 5.20
C SER A 161 -17.10 -1.41 4.20
N LEU A 162 -17.44 -0.88 3.02
CA LEU A 162 -16.45 -0.53 1.98
C LEU A 162 -15.64 0.71 2.35
N ALA A 163 -16.21 1.68 3.07
CA ALA A 163 -15.49 2.84 3.57
C ALA A 163 -14.49 2.44 4.65
N ALA A 164 -14.88 1.60 5.61
CA ALA A 164 -14.00 1.10 6.66
C ALA A 164 -12.83 0.31 6.06
N ASP A 165 -13.11 -0.57 5.10
CA ASP A 165 -12.11 -1.29 4.32
C ASP A 165 -11.15 -0.34 3.61
N CYS A 166 -11.66 0.61 2.83
CA CYS A 166 -10.84 1.58 2.13
C CYS A 166 -9.98 2.43 3.09
N VAL A 167 -10.53 2.91 4.21
CA VAL A 167 -9.80 3.66 5.25
C VAL A 167 -8.68 2.82 5.84
N LEU A 168 -8.98 1.58 6.23
CA LEU A 168 -8.02 0.68 6.84
C LEU A 168 -6.84 0.42 5.90
N PHE A 169 -7.10 0.05 4.65
CA PHE A 169 -6.02 -0.28 3.72
C PHE A 169 -5.28 0.94 3.19
N ASN A 170 -5.94 2.10 3.09
CA ASN A 170 -5.25 3.36 2.84
C ASN A 170 -4.21 3.65 3.92
N LEU A 171 -4.57 3.47 5.19
CA LEU A 171 -3.68 3.64 6.33
C LEU A 171 -2.54 2.61 6.30
N LEU A 172 -2.87 1.32 6.11
CA LEU A 172 -1.90 0.22 6.16
C LEU A 172 -0.89 0.27 5.00
N TYR A 173 -1.34 0.51 3.76
CA TYR A 173 -0.44 0.61 2.61
C TYR A 173 0.44 1.87 2.69
N ALA A 174 -0.10 2.99 3.17
CA ALA A 174 0.68 4.19 3.45
C ALA A 174 1.75 3.96 4.53
N ALA A 175 1.41 3.25 5.60
CA ALA A 175 2.37 2.84 6.63
C ALA A 175 3.44 1.90 6.05
N ALA A 176 3.05 0.91 5.24
CA ALA A 176 3.97 -0.02 4.59
C ALA A 176 4.95 0.68 3.65
N PHE A 177 4.52 1.74 2.94
CA PHE A 177 5.40 2.59 2.16
C PHE A 177 6.53 3.19 3.03
N VAL A 178 6.20 3.74 4.20
CA VAL A 178 7.20 4.29 5.12
C VAL A 178 8.16 3.21 5.60
N LEU A 179 7.65 2.02 5.97
CA LEU A 179 8.48 0.89 6.39
C LEU A 179 9.47 0.47 5.29
N ALA A 180 9.04 0.48 4.02
CA ALA A 180 9.88 0.15 2.88
C ALA A 180 11.01 1.20 2.71
N VAL A 181 10.63 2.47 2.64
CA VAL A 181 11.57 3.57 2.37
C VAL A 181 12.56 3.75 3.52
N ARG A 182 12.12 3.53 4.77
CA ARG A 182 12.97 3.60 5.96
C ARG A 182 13.71 2.30 6.29
N HIS A 183 13.63 1.31 5.40
CA HIS A 183 14.38 0.06 5.48
C HIS A 183 14.09 -0.73 6.77
N VAL A 184 12.85 -0.64 7.28
CA VAL A 184 12.45 -1.29 8.52
C VAL A 184 12.41 -2.81 8.32
N PRO A 185 13.14 -3.63 9.11
CA PRO A 185 13.22 -5.08 8.93
C PRO A 185 11.88 -5.84 8.90
N TRP A 186 10.85 -5.24 9.48
CA TRP A 186 9.49 -5.78 9.53
C TRP A 186 8.69 -5.60 8.24
N PHE A 187 9.12 -4.71 7.32
CA PHE A 187 8.40 -4.38 6.10
C PHE A 187 7.88 -5.61 5.32
N PRO A 188 8.71 -6.61 4.95
CA PRO A 188 8.22 -7.75 4.17
C PRO A 188 7.14 -8.58 4.89
N ARG A 189 7.19 -8.63 6.23
CA ARG A 189 6.21 -9.38 7.04
C ARG A 189 4.91 -8.61 7.16
N VAL A 190 5.02 -7.32 7.44
CA VAL A 190 3.87 -6.41 7.53
C VAL A 190 3.13 -6.38 6.19
N LEU A 191 3.85 -6.31 5.07
CA LEU A 191 3.23 -6.33 3.75
C LEU A 191 2.49 -7.65 3.48
N LEU A 192 3.08 -8.80 3.83
CA LEU A 192 2.39 -10.09 3.74
C LEU A 192 1.11 -10.11 4.58
N LEU A 193 1.18 -9.64 5.83
CA LEU A 193 0.03 -9.54 6.72
C LEU A 193 -1.05 -8.63 6.12
N ILE A 194 -0.68 -7.47 5.60
CA ILE A 194 -1.61 -6.54 4.95
C ILE A 194 -2.31 -7.23 3.79
N TRP A 195 -1.60 -7.91 2.90
CA TRP A 195 -2.24 -8.61 1.79
C TRP A 195 -3.19 -9.73 2.26
N THR A 196 -2.83 -10.48 3.30
CA THR A 196 -3.73 -11.49 3.88
C THR A 196 -4.97 -10.87 4.50
N MET A 197 -4.81 -9.77 5.24
CA MET A 197 -5.92 -9.01 5.81
C MET A 197 -6.82 -8.43 4.71
N ASP A 198 -6.25 -7.98 3.60
CA ASP A 198 -6.97 -7.39 2.46
C ASP A 198 -7.90 -8.43 1.82
N VAL A 199 -7.40 -9.63 1.59
CA VAL A 199 -8.22 -10.72 1.06
C VAL A 199 -9.29 -11.13 2.08
N ALA A 200 -8.91 -11.27 3.35
CA ALA A 200 -9.84 -11.63 4.41
C ALA A 200 -10.96 -10.58 4.57
N SER A 201 -10.65 -9.28 4.48
CA SER A 201 -11.67 -8.22 4.57
C SER A 201 -12.67 -8.31 3.44
N GLN A 202 -12.23 -8.58 2.19
CA GLN A 202 -13.16 -8.76 1.07
C GLN A 202 -14.11 -9.95 1.29
N LEU A 203 -13.61 -11.06 1.85
CA LEU A 203 -14.43 -12.23 2.18
C LEU A 203 -15.43 -11.93 3.30
N VAL A 204 -15.00 -11.21 4.33
CA VAL A 204 -15.89 -10.78 5.43
C VAL A 204 -16.99 -9.86 4.90
N ILE A 205 -16.66 -8.89 4.03
CA ILE A 205 -17.65 -8.00 3.41
C ILE A 205 -18.62 -8.79 2.52
N ALA A 206 -18.12 -9.77 1.77
CA ALA A 206 -18.97 -10.64 0.95
C ALA A 206 -20.00 -11.41 1.79
N GLN A 207 -19.57 -11.96 2.93
CA GLN A 207 -20.47 -12.66 3.86
C GLN A 207 -21.48 -11.69 4.49
N LEU A 208 -20.99 -10.58 5.04
CA LEU A 208 -21.81 -9.56 5.71
C LEU A 208 -22.92 -8.99 4.81
N LEU A 209 -22.62 -8.78 3.52
CA LEU A 209 -23.57 -8.22 2.55
C LEU A 209 -24.34 -9.29 1.78
N GLY A 210 -23.87 -10.54 1.76
CA GLY A 210 -24.54 -11.67 1.11
C GLY A 210 -25.86 -12.03 1.78
N ASP A 211 -25.95 -11.83 3.10
CA ASP A 211 -27.17 -12.05 3.87
C ASP A 211 -28.22 -10.93 3.70
N GLN A 212 -27.86 -9.85 2.98
CA GLN A 212 -28.76 -8.74 2.72
C GLN A 212 -29.53 -8.98 1.42
N ALA A 213 -30.82 -8.64 1.40
CA ALA A 213 -31.65 -8.65 0.19
C ALA A 213 -31.27 -7.48 -0.75
N LEU A 214 -30.09 -7.55 -1.36
CA LEU A 214 -29.57 -6.54 -2.26
C LEU A 214 -30.31 -6.54 -3.60
N PRO A 215 -30.62 -5.37 -4.18
CA PRO A 215 -31.09 -5.30 -5.55
C PRO A 215 -30.08 -5.95 -6.51
N ALA A 216 -30.56 -6.75 -7.47
CA ALA A 216 -29.72 -7.46 -8.43
C ALA A 216 -28.60 -6.61 -9.09
N PRO A 217 -28.83 -5.34 -9.53
CA PRO A 217 -27.75 -4.53 -10.09
C PRO A 217 -26.67 -4.16 -9.05
N VAL A 218 -27.06 -3.95 -7.79
CA VAL A 218 -26.13 -3.63 -6.69
C VAL A 218 -25.31 -4.86 -6.34
N ALA A 219 -25.95 -6.04 -6.26
CA ALA A 219 -25.25 -7.31 -6.00
C ALA A 219 -24.19 -7.60 -7.07
N ARG A 220 -24.52 -7.39 -8.36
CA ARG A 220 -23.53 -7.54 -9.46
C ARG A 220 -22.37 -6.55 -9.34
N GLY A 221 -22.65 -5.29 -9.03
CA GLY A 221 -21.61 -4.28 -8.79
C GLY A 221 -20.69 -4.65 -7.63
N LEU A 222 -21.28 -5.13 -6.52
CA LEU A 222 -20.53 -5.57 -5.35
C LEU A 222 -19.59 -6.74 -5.69
N VAL A 223 -20.08 -7.76 -6.41
CA VAL A 223 -19.24 -8.91 -6.84
C VAL A 223 -18.07 -8.43 -7.70
N LEU A 224 -18.28 -7.49 -8.62
CA LEU A 224 -17.22 -6.93 -9.45
C LEU A 224 -16.15 -6.23 -8.61
N VAL A 225 -16.56 -5.39 -7.65
CA VAL A 225 -15.64 -4.67 -6.76
C VAL A 225 -14.84 -5.63 -5.88
N LEU A 226 -15.51 -6.56 -5.20
CA LEU A 226 -14.84 -7.51 -4.30
C LEU A 226 -13.88 -8.44 -5.05
N THR A 227 -14.32 -8.98 -6.19
CA THR A 227 -13.48 -9.85 -7.02
C THR A 227 -12.30 -9.07 -7.60
N GLY A 228 -12.54 -7.83 -8.06
CA GLY A 228 -11.48 -6.95 -8.55
C GLY A 228 -10.43 -6.65 -7.49
N ASN A 229 -10.84 -6.37 -6.25
CA ASN A 229 -9.93 -6.14 -5.13
C ASN A 229 -9.09 -7.39 -4.81
N ILE A 230 -9.73 -8.57 -4.72
CA ILE A 230 -9.03 -9.84 -4.47
C ILE A 230 -8.02 -10.11 -5.59
N GLN A 231 -8.41 -9.95 -6.86
CA GLN A 231 -7.54 -10.18 -8.00
C GLN A 231 -6.32 -9.25 -8.00
N LYS A 232 -6.50 -7.96 -7.69
CA LYS A 232 -5.39 -7.01 -7.58
C LYS A 232 -4.42 -7.40 -6.49
N THR A 233 -4.93 -7.79 -5.33
CA THR A 233 -4.09 -8.22 -4.21
C THR A 233 -3.36 -9.52 -4.53
N MET A 234 -4.03 -10.49 -5.13
CA MET A 234 -3.40 -11.74 -5.59
C MET A 234 -2.33 -11.50 -6.66
N LEU A 235 -2.59 -10.62 -7.64
CA LEU A 235 -1.61 -10.24 -8.66
C LEU A 235 -0.40 -9.55 -8.03
N SER A 236 -0.64 -8.66 -7.06
CA SER A 236 0.42 -8.01 -6.28
C SER A 236 1.25 -9.04 -5.50
N MET A 237 0.61 -9.96 -4.78
CA MET A 237 1.29 -11.07 -4.10
C MET A 237 2.12 -11.91 -5.09
N ALA A 238 1.53 -12.33 -6.21
CA ALA A 238 2.19 -13.17 -7.21
C ALA A 238 3.42 -12.49 -7.81
N LEU A 239 3.35 -11.18 -8.07
CA LEU A 239 4.46 -10.41 -8.61
C LEU A 239 5.57 -10.17 -7.57
N TRP A 240 5.19 -9.80 -6.35
CA TRP A 240 6.14 -9.26 -5.37
C TRP A 240 6.64 -10.29 -4.36
N LEU A 241 5.89 -11.35 -4.06
CA LEU A 241 6.29 -12.35 -3.08
C LEU A 241 7.57 -13.09 -3.50
N PRO A 242 7.75 -13.55 -4.76
CA PRO A 242 9.02 -14.16 -5.19
C PRO A 242 10.20 -13.20 -5.01
N TYR A 243 10.00 -11.91 -5.35
CA TYR A 243 11.00 -10.87 -5.18
C TYR A 243 11.34 -10.65 -3.69
N LEU A 244 10.33 -10.55 -2.82
CA LEU A 244 10.51 -10.39 -1.38
C LEU A 244 11.20 -11.61 -0.74
N LEU A 245 10.98 -12.82 -1.24
CA LEU A 245 11.59 -14.02 -0.70
C LEU A 245 13.04 -14.18 -1.15
N LEU A 246 13.31 -14.00 -2.44
CA LEU A 246 14.56 -14.42 -3.08
C LEU A 246 15.55 -13.29 -3.33
N SER A 247 15.12 -12.03 -3.39
CA SER A 247 16.01 -10.93 -3.77
C SER A 247 17.13 -10.72 -2.76
N GLU A 248 18.36 -10.63 -3.26
CA GLU A 248 19.52 -10.25 -2.47
C GLU A 248 19.34 -8.87 -1.82
N ARG A 249 18.80 -7.90 -2.56
CA ARG A 249 18.50 -6.55 -2.05
C ARG A 249 17.60 -6.60 -0.83
N VAL A 250 16.57 -7.45 -0.85
CA VAL A 250 15.65 -7.61 0.29
C VAL A 250 16.33 -8.29 1.46
N ASN A 251 17.14 -9.31 1.20
CA ASN A 251 17.91 -10.01 2.23
C ASN A 251 18.93 -9.09 2.91
N VAL A 252 19.64 -8.27 2.15
CA VAL A 252 20.61 -7.29 2.67
C VAL A 252 19.89 -6.19 3.44
N THR A 253 18.87 -5.57 2.83
CA THR A 253 18.21 -4.37 3.38
C THR A 253 17.36 -4.68 4.62
N TYR A 254 16.47 -5.68 4.53
CA TYR A 254 15.46 -5.92 5.57
C TYR A 254 15.78 -7.11 6.47
N ARG A 255 16.68 -8.02 6.04
CA ARG A 255 17.03 -9.22 6.82
C ARG A 255 18.47 -9.21 7.33
N ARG A 256 19.28 -8.22 6.93
CA ARG A 256 20.71 -8.08 7.23
C ARG A 256 21.48 -9.38 6.95
N ARG A 257 21.33 -9.87 5.72
CA ARG A 257 21.95 -11.10 5.23
C ARG A 257 22.67 -10.87 3.92
N VAL A 258 23.88 -11.39 3.81
CA VAL A 258 24.68 -11.42 2.57
C VAL A 258 24.88 -12.85 2.11
N ARG A 259 25.08 -13.05 0.81
CA ARG A 259 25.35 -14.37 0.25
C ARG A 259 26.73 -14.85 0.74
N ARG A 260 26.83 -16.12 1.12
CA ARG A 260 28.13 -16.76 1.39
C ARG A 260 28.88 -17.03 0.10
#